data_AF-A0A2T2U702-F1
#
_entry.id   AF-A0A2T2U702-F1
#
_cell.length_a   1.000
_cell.length_b   1.000
_cell.length_c   1.000
_cell.angle_alpha   90.00
_cell.angle_beta   90.00
_cell.angle_gamma   90.00
#
_symmetry.space_group_name_H-M   'P 1'
#
loop_
_entity.id
_entity.type
_entity.pdbx_description
1 polymer ?
#
loop_
_entity_poly.entity_id
_entity_poly.type
_entity_poly.pdbx_seq_one_letter_code
_entity_poly.pdbx_strand_id
1 'polypeptide(L)'
;MQRLIVLVALAAGLLAPAAGAQPIQFAGEERPLPEALLSLRAQVGVDVVFAQQLVENRTTACRYRGERAKAALRCLLDETDLRARKVSEEQYVVVPRESSEAAPEQPGRLAGRVLDERTGAPLLGAHVYLPGLETGTTTNKDGAFAVSALPSGTYRVRVSYLGYATRDTTLQAGDQTALVTLQSSMFRADSVVVEGQRDKRAGRATAPGLIHLPVRQLSTLPSFLGGQDLFQAFQWLPGVRRSGALSGGLSIRGASPDQNLYLLDGAPIYHPWHAFSLVSTFQTNTFRDVELYRGAFPAEYGGRLASVMS
;
A
#
# COMPACT_ATOMS: atom_id res chain seq x y z
N MET A 1 33.72 29.55 -97.47
CA MET A 1 34.38 29.71 -96.15
C MET A 1 33.63 30.81 -95.41
N GLN A 2 33.05 30.45 -94.27
CA GLN A 2 31.93 31.12 -93.59
C GLN A 2 32.32 32.45 -92.94
N ARG A 3 31.49 33.47 -93.16
CA ARG A 3 31.53 34.78 -92.48
C ARG A 3 30.83 34.65 -91.12
N LEU A 4 31.55 34.90 -90.03
CA LEU A 4 30.99 34.99 -88.67
C LEU A 4 30.60 36.45 -88.40
N ILE A 5 29.31 36.72 -88.28
CA ILE A 5 28.76 38.01 -87.83
C ILE A 5 28.60 37.91 -86.30
N VAL A 6 29.34 38.75 -85.57
CA VAL A 6 29.22 38.88 -84.11
C VAL A 6 28.07 39.84 -83.80
N LEU A 7 27.00 39.32 -83.22
CA LEU A 7 25.85 40.06 -82.71
C LEU A 7 26.15 40.50 -81.26
N VAL A 8 26.30 41.81 -81.06
CA VAL A 8 26.41 42.44 -79.74
C VAL A 8 25.01 42.65 -79.19
N ALA A 9 24.64 41.91 -78.14
CA ALA A 9 23.40 42.11 -77.40
C ALA A 9 23.65 43.05 -76.21
N LEU A 10 23.14 44.28 -76.29
CA LEU A 10 23.09 45.23 -75.18
C LEU A 10 21.96 44.81 -74.23
N ALA A 11 22.30 44.25 -73.07
CA ALA A 11 21.36 43.99 -71.99
C ALA A 11 21.26 45.24 -71.11
N ALA A 12 20.21 46.04 -71.30
CA ALA A 12 19.83 47.11 -70.37
C ALA A 12 19.18 46.47 -69.12
N GLY A 13 19.92 46.45 -68.02
CA GLY A 13 19.42 46.03 -66.72
C GLY A 13 18.46 47.07 -66.14
N LEU A 14 17.17 46.76 -66.12
CA LEU A 14 16.19 47.41 -65.23
C LEU A 14 16.44 46.89 -63.81
N LEU A 15 17.14 47.68 -62.99
CA LEU A 15 17.21 47.49 -61.55
C LEU A 15 15.82 47.74 -60.95
N ALA A 16 15.11 46.67 -60.61
CA ALA A 16 13.98 46.75 -59.67
C ALA A 16 14.54 47.16 -58.29
N PRO A 17 13.91 48.11 -57.58
CA PRO A 17 14.35 48.43 -56.23
C PRO A 17 14.14 47.20 -55.35
N ALA A 18 15.17 46.83 -54.59
CA ALA A 18 15.06 45.84 -53.53
C ALA A 18 13.91 46.26 -52.60
N ALA A 19 12.93 45.39 -52.41
CA ALA A 19 11.89 45.54 -51.41
C ALA A 19 12.55 45.47 -50.02
N GLY A 20 13.10 46.58 -49.55
CA GLY A 20 13.51 46.73 -48.16
C GLY A 20 12.26 46.59 -47.30
N ALA A 21 12.29 45.64 -46.36
CA ALA A 21 11.21 45.43 -45.41
C ALA A 21 10.83 46.77 -44.77
N GLN A 22 9.57 47.19 -44.90
CA GLN A 22 9.12 48.42 -44.27
C GLN A 22 9.29 48.27 -42.75
N PRO A 23 9.89 49.26 -42.05
CA PRO A 23 10.12 49.15 -40.63
C PRO A 23 8.77 49.16 -39.89
N ILE A 24 8.64 48.26 -38.91
CA ILE A 24 7.51 48.18 -37.99
C ILE A 24 7.38 49.51 -37.27
N GLN A 25 6.17 50.05 -37.21
CA GLN A 25 5.91 51.36 -36.60
C GLN A 25 4.68 51.36 -35.69
N PHE A 26 4.87 51.85 -34.47
CA PHE A 26 3.83 52.19 -33.50
C PHE A 26 4.11 53.59 -32.94
N ALA A 27 3.11 54.48 -32.99
CA ALA A 27 3.27 55.92 -32.70
C ALA A 27 3.20 56.30 -31.21
N GLY A 28 2.81 55.36 -30.34
CA GLY A 28 2.57 55.63 -28.91
C GLY A 28 1.20 56.21 -28.59
N GLU A 29 0.24 56.07 -29.50
CA GLU A 29 -1.17 56.40 -29.25
C GLU A 29 -1.87 55.19 -28.61
N GLU A 30 -2.61 55.46 -27.53
CA GLU A 30 -3.39 54.45 -26.81
C GLU A 30 -4.42 53.78 -27.73
N ARG A 31 -4.35 52.46 -27.82
CA ARG A 31 -5.23 51.64 -28.66
C ARG A 31 -5.52 50.29 -28.00
N PRO A 32 -6.62 49.61 -28.38
CA PRO A 32 -6.89 48.25 -27.92
C PRO A 32 -5.74 47.30 -28.27
N LEU A 33 -5.27 46.54 -27.28
CA LEU A 33 -4.21 45.56 -27.47
C LEU A 33 -4.50 44.53 -28.58
N PRO A 34 -5.74 44.01 -28.76
CA PRO A 34 -6.05 43.08 -29.85
C PRO A 34 -5.77 43.69 -31.23
N GLU A 35 -6.16 44.95 -31.43
CA GLU A 35 -5.94 45.67 -32.69
C GLU A 35 -4.44 45.92 -32.94
N ALA A 36 -3.70 46.25 -31.90
CA ALA A 36 -2.24 46.42 -31.99
C ALA A 36 -1.54 45.12 -32.41
N LEU A 37 -1.91 43.98 -31.83
CA LEU A 37 -1.34 42.67 -32.16
C LEU A 37 -1.70 42.22 -33.59
N LEU A 38 -2.94 42.47 -34.03
CA LEU A 38 -3.37 42.21 -35.41
C LEU A 38 -2.65 43.12 -36.41
N SER A 39 -2.43 44.39 -36.07
CA SER A 39 -1.68 45.32 -36.93
C SER A 39 -0.21 44.92 -37.07
N LEU A 40 0.39 44.33 -36.03
CA LEU A 40 1.74 43.77 -36.10
C LEU A 40 1.81 42.58 -37.06
N ARG A 41 0.84 41.67 -36.99
CA ARG A 41 0.72 40.53 -37.92
C ARG A 41 0.68 41.00 -39.38
N ALA A 42 -0.06 42.08 -39.65
CA ALA A 42 -0.15 42.67 -40.97
C ALA A 42 1.16 43.32 -41.47
N GLN A 43 1.98 43.88 -40.57
CA GLN A 43 3.22 44.58 -40.94
C GLN A 43 4.41 43.64 -41.18
N VAL A 44 4.50 42.50 -40.48
CA VAL A 44 5.73 41.68 -40.40
C VAL A 44 5.53 40.22 -40.83
N GLY A 45 4.29 39.81 -41.11
CA GLY A 45 3.99 38.44 -41.53
C GLY A 45 4.21 37.38 -40.44
N VAL A 46 4.46 37.78 -39.19
CA VAL A 46 4.53 36.85 -38.06
C VAL A 46 3.14 36.52 -37.55
N ASP A 47 2.90 35.24 -37.28
CA ASP A 47 1.67 34.79 -36.66
C ASP A 47 1.72 35.06 -35.15
N VAL A 48 0.78 35.87 -34.66
CA VAL A 48 0.67 36.20 -33.24
C VAL A 48 -0.62 35.58 -32.73
N VAL A 49 -0.50 34.48 -32.00
CA VAL A 49 -1.61 33.70 -31.45
C VAL A 49 -1.88 34.15 -30.02
N PHE A 50 -3.14 34.43 -29.70
CA PHE A 50 -3.55 34.85 -28.37
C PHE A 50 -4.99 34.41 -28.09
N ALA A 51 -5.31 34.16 -26.82
CA ALA A 51 -6.69 33.97 -26.41
C ALA A 51 -7.35 35.36 -26.29
N GLN A 52 -8.52 35.55 -26.91
CA GLN A 52 -9.24 36.84 -26.93
C GLN A 52 -9.47 37.39 -25.52
N GLN A 53 -9.81 36.51 -24.58
CA GLN A 53 -10.03 36.80 -23.15
C GLN A 53 -8.83 37.48 -22.47
N LEU A 54 -7.61 37.16 -22.92
CA LEU A 54 -6.38 37.73 -22.35
C LEU A 54 -6.18 39.18 -22.79
N VAL A 55 -6.70 39.58 -23.95
CA VAL A 55 -6.37 40.86 -24.59
C VAL A 55 -7.55 41.83 -24.68
N GLU A 56 -8.79 41.35 -24.58
CA GLU A 56 -10.05 42.09 -24.81
C GLU A 56 -10.18 43.39 -23.99
N ASN A 57 -9.71 43.39 -22.74
CA ASN A 57 -9.83 44.53 -21.81
C ASN A 57 -8.50 45.23 -21.53
N ARG A 58 -7.55 45.19 -22.49
CA ARG A 58 -6.22 45.80 -22.34
C ARG A 58 -5.94 46.78 -23.46
N THR A 59 -5.30 47.89 -23.12
CA THR A 59 -4.79 48.88 -24.08
C THR A 59 -3.26 48.88 -24.07
N THR A 60 -2.66 49.50 -25.08
CA THR A 60 -1.22 49.71 -25.18
C THR A 60 -0.94 51.07 -25.82
N ALA A 61 0.03 51.80 -25.26
CA ALA A 61 0.52 53.08 -25.79
C ALA A 61 1.99 52.99 -26.25
N CYS A 62 2.41 51.80 -26.68
CA CYS A 62 3.79 51.54 -27.13
C CYS A 62 4.21 52.45 -28.30
N ARG A 63 5.39 53.07 -28.17
CA ARG A 63 6.11 53.74 -29.26
C ARG A 63 7.30 52.88 -29.70
N TYR A 64 7.26 52.37 -30.93
CA TYR A 64 8.31 51.51 -31.47
C TYR A 64 8.56 51.77 -32.96
N ARG A 65 9.82 51.79 -33.35
CA ARG A 65 10.25 51.84 -34.75
C ARG A 65 11.45 50.90 -34.95
N GLY A 66 11.34 49.91 -35.82
CA GLY A 66 12.42 48.97 -36.10
C GLY A 66 11.98 47.74 -36.88
N GLU A 67 12.88 46.78 -37.08
CA GLU A 67 12.61 45.61 -37.95
C GLU A 67 12.29 44.33 -37.16
N ARG A 68 12.54 44.31 -35.85
CA ARG A 68 12.42 43.10 -35.04
C ARG A 68 11.02 42.93 -34.45
N ALA A 69 10.28 41.93 -34.91
CA ALA A 69 8.96 41.56 -34.38
C ALA A 69 8.97 41.32 -32.86
N LYS A 70 9.99 40.62 -32.34
CA LYS A 70 10.13 40.37 -30.89
C LYS A 70 10.23 41.66 -30.07
N ALA A 71 10.92 42.67 -30.58
CA ALA A 71 11.07 43.95 -29.88
C ALA A 71 9.78 44.79 -29.96
N ALA A 72 9.06 44.72 -31.08
CA ALA A 72 7.72 45.29 -31.20
C ALA A 72 6.74 44.65 -30.21
N LEU A 73 6.68 43.31 -30.16
CA LEU A 73 5.83 42.56 -29.22
C LEU A 73 6.15 42.88 -27.77
N ARG A 74 7.44 42.98 -27.42
CA ARG A 74 7.84 43.36 -26.06
C ARG A 74 7.33 44.74 -25.70
N CYS A 75 7.43 45.71 -26.62
CA CYS A 75 6.92 47.05 -26.40
C CYS A 75 5.38 47.08 -26.27
N LEU A 76 4.66 46.36 -27.13
CA LEU A 76 3.19 46.28 -27.07
C LEU A 76 2.68 45.70 -25.74
N LEU A 77 3.41 44.74 -25.17
CA LEU A 77 3.03 44.01 -23.97
C LEU A 77 3.67 44.56 -22.69
N ASP A 78 4.47 45.62 -22.75
CA ASP A 78 5.33 46.06 -21.65
C ASP A 78 4.52 46.45 -20.41
N GLU A 79 3.49 47.28 -20.62
CA GLU A 79 2.54 47.79 -19.61
C GLU A 79 1.43 46.77 -19.26
N THR A 80 1.55 45.54 -19.74
CA THR A 80 0.58 44.47 -19.50
C THR A 80 1.17 43.35 -18.63
N ASP A 81 0.30 42.57 -18.01
CA ASP A 81 0.61 41.31 -17.34
C ASP A 81 0.83 40.15 -18.32
N LEU A 82 1.14 40.44 -19.59
CA LEU A 82 1.34 39.45 -20.64
C LEU A 82 2.80 39.45 -21.14
N ARG A 83 3.19 38.35 -21.78
CA ARG A 83 4.48 38.20 -22.49
C ARG A 83 4.28 37.43 -23.79
N ALA A 84 5.11 37.72 -24.78
CA ALA A 84 5.15 36.96 -26.03
C ALA A 84 6.19 35.84 -25.93
N ARG A 85 5.75 34.58 -26.07
CA ARG A 85 6.62 33.41 -26.16
C ARG A 85 6.79 33.04 -27.63
N LYS A 86 8.04 32.97 -28.11
CA LYS A 86 8.35 32.49 -29.46
C LYS A 86 8.14 30.97 -29.52
N VAL A 87 7.34 30.48 -30.46
CA VAL A 87 7.10 29.05 -30.69
C VAL A 87 7.88 28.55 -31.90
N SER A 88 8.01 29.39 -32.93
CA SER A 88 8.84 29.14 -34.12
C SER A 88 9.43 30.46 -34.64
N GLU A 89 10.19 30.43 -35.75
CA GLU A 89 10.71 31.66 -36.36
C GLU A 89 9.62 32.66 -36.77
N GLU A 90 8.45 32.15 -37.17
CA GLU A 90 7.35 32.95 -37.68
C GLU A 90 6.15 33.03 -36.72
N GLN A 91 6.20 32.38 -35.55
CA GLN A 91 5.05 32.31 -34.63
C GLN A 91 5.38 32.71 -33.20
N TYR A 92 4.53 33.58 -32.64
CA TYR A 92 4.54 34.00 -31.24
C TYR A 92 3.19 33.71 -30.59
N VAL A 93 3.21 33.26 -29.34
CA VAL A 93 2.01 33.06 -28.51
C VAL A 93 2.03 34.05 -27.35
N VAL A 94 0.97 34.83 -27.18
CA VAL A 94 0.78 35.71 -26.03
C VAL A 94 0.25 34.88 -24.87
N VAL A 95 0.99 34.90 -23.77
CA VAL A 95 0.66 34.18 -22.53
C VAL A 95 0.74 35.14 -21.35
N PRO A 96 0.06 34.86 -20.23
CA PRO A 96 0.28 35.58 -18.98
C PRO A 96 1.76 35.58 -18.60
N ARG A 97 2.23 36.73 -18.14
CA ARG A 97 3.50 36.88 -17.44
C ARG A 97 3.27 36.24 -16.09
N GLU A 98 3.61 34.96 -15.96
CA GLU A 98 3.59 34.27 -14.67
C GLU A 98 4.30 35.16 -13.65
N SER A 99 3.58 35.55 -12.60
CA SER A 99 4.16 36.16 -11.43
C SER A 99 5.17 35.17 -10.86
N SER A 100 6.45 35.49 -11.04
CA SER A 100 7.60 34.74 -10.51
C SER A 100 7.87 33.40 -11.20
N GLU A 101 8.74 33.43 -12.23
CA GLU A 101 9.92 32.56 -12.16
C GLU A 101 10.62 32.92 -10.85
N ALA A 102 10.28 32.21 -9.77
CA ALA A 102 11.18 32.15 -8.64
C ALA A 102 12.50 31.64 -9.23
N ALA A 103 13.60 32.35 -8.94
CA ALA A 103 14.96 31.83 -9.14
C ALA A 103 14.98 30.35 -8.73
N PRO A 104 15.78 29.47 -9.37
CA PRO A 104 15.80 28.05 -9.02
C PRO A 104 15.93 27.96 -7.51
N GLU A 105 14.84 27.57 -6.84
CA GLU A 105 14.83 27.43 -5.39
C GLU A 105 15.91 26.41 -5.13
N GLN A 106 16.98 26.85 -4.45
CA GLN A 106 17.96 25.90 -3.97
C GLN A 106 17.17 24.83 -3.21
N PRO A 107 17.40 23.54 -3.49
CA PRO A 107 16.65 22.47 -2.82
C PRO A 107 16.79 22.68 -1.31
N GLY A 108 15.70 23.14 -0.71
CA GLY A 108 15.54 23.33 0.71
C GLY A 108 15.64 21.99 1.43
N ARG A 109 16.07 22.06 2.67
CA ARG A 109 16.14 20.93 3.57
C ARG A 109 15.19 21.19 4.72
N LEU A 110 14.42 20.18 5.10
CA LEU A 110 13.59 20.20 6.29
C LEU A 110 14.26 19.31 7.32
N ALA A 111 14.90 19.92 8.31
CA ALA A 111 15.65 19.23 9.36
C ALA A 111 15.10 19.56 10.74
N GLY A 112 15.21 18.62 11.67
CA GLY A 112 14.74 18.85 13.03
C GLY A 112 14.99 17.68 13.98
N ARG A 113 14.44 17.79 15.18
CA ARG A 113 14.48 16.76 16.23
C ARG A 113 13.09 16.48 16.77
N VAL A 114 12.83 15.21 17.09
CA VAL A 114 11.61 14.75 17.75
C VAL A 114 11.95 14.24 19.15
N LEU A 115 11.34 14.85 20.16
CA LEU A 115 11.57 14.51 21.58
C LEU A 115 10.25 14.14 22.28
N ASP A 116 10.34 13.37 23.36
CA ASP A 116 9.25 13.18 24.31
C ASP A 116 9.02 14.50 25.08
N GLU A 117 7.77 14.96 25.13
CA GLU A 117 7.42 16.26 25.70
C GLU A 117 7.66 16.36 27.22
N ARG A 118 7.57 15.24 27.94
CA ARG A 118 7.64 15.21 29.41
C ARG A 118 9.07 15.01 29.91
N THR A 119 9.83 14.16 29.23
CA THR A 119 11.17 13.73 29.63
C THR A 119 12.27 14.43 28.85
N GLY A 120 11.96 15.02 27.70
CA GLY A 120 12.94 15.59 26.78
C GLY A 120 13.81 14.54 26.08
N ALA A 121 13.51 13.25 26.25
CA ALA A 121 14.29 12.18 25.65
C ALA A 121 14.11 12.14 24.11
N PRO A 122 15.17 11.86 23.34
CA PRO A 122 15.06 11.71 21.89
C PRO A 122 14.23 10.48 21.50
N LEU A 123 13.32 10.67 20.54
CA LEU A 123 12.50 9.58 20.02
C LEU A 123 13.14 8.99 18.76
N LEU A 124 13.78 7.84 18.88
CA LEU A 124 14.34 7.06 17.77
C LEU A 124 13.23 6.35 16.98
N GLY A 125 13.24 6.51 15.66
CA GLY A 125 12.29 5.85 14.76
C GLY A 125 10.90 6.49 14.70
N ALA A 126 10.74 7.73 15.19
CA ALA A 126 9.54 8.51 14.95
C ALA A 126 9.39 8.78 13.45
N HIS A 127 8.20 8.56 12.91
CA HIS A 127 7.87 8.80 11.52
C HIS A 127 7.56 10.27 11.31
N VAL A 128 8.23 10.88 10.34
CA VAL A 128 8.02 12.28 9.92
C VAL A 128 7.51 12.24 8.49
N TYR A 129 6.21 12.49 8.32
CA TYR A 129 5.51 12.35 7.04
C TYR A 129 5.05 13.71 6.51
N LEU A 130 5.21 13.96 5.21
CA LEU A 130 4.79 15.17 4.52
C LEU A 130 3.61 14.81 3.58
N PRO A 131 2.35 14.98 4.02
CA PRO A 131 1.19 14.49 3.27
C PRO A 131 1.05 15.09 1.87
N GLY A 132 1.42 16.35 1.68
CA GLY A 132 1.30 17.02 0.38
C GLY A 132 2.30 16.54 -0.68
N LEU A 133 3.31 15.77 -0.28
CA LEU A 133 4.34 15.22 -1.16
C LEU A 133 4.38 13.70 -1.14
N GLU A 134 3.50 13.06 -0.37
CA GLU A 134 3.46 11.60 -0.15
C GLU A 134 4.83 10.98 0.19
N THR A 135 5.68 11.75 0.90
CA THR A 135 7.03 11.36 1.26
C THR A 135 7.28 11.56 2.75
N GLY A 136 8.34 10.96 3.28
CA GLY A 136 8.68 11.07 4.69
C GLY A 136 10.03 10.47 5.02
N THR A 137 10.40 10.55 6.29
CA THR A 137 11.63 9.99 6.85
C THR A 137 11.39 9.49 8.27
N THR A 138 12.43 8.92 8.89
CA THR A 138 12.41 8.50 10.29
C THR A 138 13.53 9.15 11.07
N THR A 139 13.34 9.35 12.38
CA THR A 139 14.36 9.92 13.25
C THR A 139 15.44 8.90 13.63
N ASN A 140 16.67 9.39 13.81
CA ASN A 140 17.82 8.60 14.26
C ASN A 140 17.88 8.48 15.81
N LYS A 141 18.99 7.94 16.35
CA LYS A 141 19.20 7.70 17.79
C LYS A 141 19.16 8.98 18.64
N ASP A 142 19.47 10.12 18.05
CA ASP A 142 19.45 11.44 18.71
C ASP A 142 18.11 12.16 18.51
N GLY A 143 17.12 11.47 17.94
CA GLY A 143 15.81 12.00 17.58
C GLY A 143 15.84 12.91 16.35
N ALA A 144 16.97 13.01 15.65
CA ALA A 144 17.13 13.93 14.52
C ALA A 144 16.59 13.32 13.22
N PHE A 145 15.97 14.17 12.38
CA PHE A 145 15.50 13.83 11.05
C PHE A 145 15.93 14.88 10.01
N ALA A 146 15.96 14.47 8.75
CA ALA A 146 16.13 15.38 7.63
C ALA A 146 15.42 14.85 6.38
N VAL A 147 14.75 15.74 5.66
CA VAL A 147 14.20 15.54 4.32
C VAL A 147 14.85 16.56 3.41
N SER A 148 15.58 16.09 2.40
CA SER A 148 16.30 16.92 1.44
C SER A 148 15.54 17.05 0.12
N ALA A 149 16.00 17.94 -0.76
CA ALA A 149 15.41 18.13 -2.08
C ALA A 149 13.95 18.59 -2.07
N LEU A 150 13.59 19.39 -1.07
CA LEU A 150 12.28 20.04 -1.01
C LEU A 150 12.37 21.42 -1.67
N PRO A 151 11.38 21.85 -2.46
CA PRO A 151 11.23 23.26 -2.78
C PRO A 151 11.27 24.14 -1.52
N SER A 152 11.68 25.40 -1.66
CA SER A 152 11.65 26.33 -0.54
C SER A 152 10.20 26.64 -0.19
N GLY A 153 9.81 26.46 1.07
CA GLY A 153 8.41 26.64 1.43
C GLY A 153 8.03 26.10 2.78
N THR A 154 6.74 26.25 3.11
CA THR A 154 6.15 25.71 4.33
C THR A 154 5.42 24.42 4.03
N TYR A 155 5.75 23.36 4.77
CA TYR A 155 5.17 22.04 4.60
C TYR A 155 4.34 21.64 5.80
N ARG A 156 3.19 21.02 5.54
CA ARG A 156 2.47 20.26 6.56
C ARG A 156 3.23 18.98 6.85
N VAL A 157 3.47 18.73 8.13
CA VAL A 157 4.24 17.58 8.62
C VAL A 157 3.41 16.88 9.68
N ARG A 158 3.23 15.57 9.50
CA ARG A 158 2.63 14.66 10.47
C ARG A 158 3.74 13.85 11.11
N VAL A 159 3.88 13.98 12.43
CA VAL A 159 4.86 13.21 13.20
C VAL A 159 4.12 12.17 14.05
N SER A 160 4.50 10.91 13.94
CA SER A 160 3.88 9.82 14.70
C SER A 160 4.94 8.86 15.27
N TYR A 161 4.65 8.32 16.45
CA TYR A 161 5.49 7.33 17.11
C TYR A 161 4.62 6.41 17.97
N LEU A 162 4.98 5.12 18.04
CA LEU A 162 4.16 4.13 18.76
C LEU A 162 4.07 4.49 20.25
N GLY A 163 2.84 4.55 20.78
CA GLY A 163 2.60 4.95 22.18
C GLY A 163 2.57 6.47 22.41
N TYR A 164 2.54 7.27 21.34
CA TYR A 164 2.47 8.73 21.39
C TYR A 164 1.29 9.24 20.54
N ALA A 165 0.76 10.40 20.91
CA ALA A 165 -0.24 11.09 20.11
C ALA A 165 0.43 11.62 18.83
N THR A 166 -0.18 11.33 17.68
CA THR A 166 0.24 11.90 16.40
C THR A 166 0.10 13.42 16.44
N ARG A 167 1.13 14.13 15.98
CA ARG A 167 1.15 15.59 15.94
C ARG A 167 1.23 16.09 14.50
N ASP A 168 0.23 16.86 14.10
CA ASP A 168 0.24 17.61 12.86
C ASP A 168 0.79 19.02 13.12
N THR A 169 1.77 19.45 12.33
CA THR A 169 2.42 20.76 12.46
C THR A 169 2.82 21.29 11.09
N THR A 170 3.23 22.55 11.01
CA THR A 170 3.82 23.15 9.81
C THR A 170 5.27 23.50 10.06
N LEU A 171 6.16 23.04 9.18
CA LEU A 171 7.60 23.28 9.25
C LEU A 171 8.06 23.97 7.97
N GLN A 172 9.00 24.90 8.08
CA GLN A 172 9.57 25.60 6.94
C GLN A 172 10.85 24.87 6.47
N ALA A 173 10.94 24.58 5.17
CA ALA A 173 12.17 24.05 4.58
C ALA A 173 13.19 25.19 4.43
N GLY A 174 14.39 25.01 4.99
CA GLY A 174 15.46 26.00 5.06
C GLY A 174 16.55 25.60 6.07
N ASP A 175 17.40 26.54 6.47
CA ASP A 175 18.54 26.26 7.36
C ASP A 175 18.19 26.10 8.85
N GLN A 176 16.92 26.30 9.21
CA GLN A 176 16.48 26.18 10.60
C GLN A 176 16.22 24.72 10.98
N THR A 177 16.65 24.34 12.18
CA THR A 177 16.33 23.04 12.76
C THR A 177 15.05 23.13 13.58
N ALA A 178 14.02 22.41 13.16
CA ALA A 178 12.75 22.35 13.87
C ALA A 178 12.86 21.48 15.13
N LEU A 179 12.13 21.84 16.19
CA LEU A 179 11.92 20.98 17.35
C LEU A 179 10.45 20.59 17.42
N VAL A 180 10.18 19.29 17.43
CA VAL A 180 8.83 18.74 17.58
C VAL A 180 8.78 17.88 18.83
N THR A 181 7.84 18.14 19.72
CA THR A 181 7.61 17.28 20.90
C THR A 181 6.37 16.43 20.70
N LEU A 182 6.42 15.18 21.13
CA LEU A 182 5.26 14.29 21.16
C LEU A 182 4.84 14.01 22.60
N GLN A 183 3.54 14.01 22.84
CA GLN A 183 2.95 13.61 24.10
C GLN A 183 2.69 12.11 24.09
N SER A 184 3.12 11.41 25.15
CA SER A 184 2.78 10.00 25.32
C SER A 184 1.26 9.84 25.38
N SER A 185 0.74 8.88 24.61
CA SER A 185 -0.68 8.55 24.55
C SER A 185 -0.87 7.14 25.07
N MET A 186 -1.73 6.98 26.08
CA MET A 186 -2.16 5.67 26.51
C MET A 186 -3.11 5.11 25.45
N PHE A 187 -2.60 4.18 24.64
CA PHE A 187 -3.42 3.40 23.72
C PHE A 187 -4.35 2.51 24.53
N ARG A 188 -5.62 2.93 24.71
CA ARG A 188 -6.65 2.09 25.29
C ARG A 188 -7.15 1.17 24.19
N ALA A 189 -6.62 -0.04 24.12
CA ALA A 189 -7.18 -1.06 23.25
C ALA A 189 -8.61 -1.35 23.71
N ASP A 190 -9.56 -1.34 22.77
CA ASP A 190 -10.91 -1.83 23.05
C ASP A 190 -10.84 -3.29 23.49
N SER A 191 -11.76 -3.71 24.35
CA SER A 191 -11.79 -5.09 24.83
C SER A 191 -11.86 -6.05 23.65
N VAL A 192 -10.83 -6.88 23.51
CA VAL A 192 -10.85 -7.99 22.56
C VAL A 192 -11.82 -9.03 23.12
N VAL A 193 -13.03 -9.07 22.58
CA VAL A 193 -13.97 -10.16 22.85
C VAL A 193 -13.52 -11.35 22.01
N VAL A 194 -12.85 -12.31 22.65
CA VAL A 194 -12.54 -13.60 22.03
C VAL A 194 -13.83 -14.43 22.04
N GLU A 195 -14.65 -14.29 21.01
CA GLU A 195 -15.77 -15.19 20.77
C GLU A 195 -15.23 -16.51 20.20
N GLY A 196 -14.97 -17.46 21.08
CA GLY A 196 -14.62 -18.82 20.70
C GLY A 196 -15.82 -19.54 20.12
N GLN A 197 -16.05 -19.43 18.81
CA GLN A 197 -16.97 -20.33 18.12
C GLN A 197 -16.30 -21.71 18.06
N ARG A 198 -16.74 -22.64 18.92
CA ARG A 198 -16.40 -24.06 18.78
C ARG A 198 -17.05 -24.57 17.51
N ASP A 199 -16.34 -24.47 16.39
CA ASP A 199 -16.60 -25.32 15.25
C ASP A 199 -16.30 -26.77 15.65
N LYS A 200 -17.34 -27.47 16.10
CA LYS A 200 -17.28 -28.93 16.35
C LYS A 200 -16.96 -29.75 15.08
N ARG A 201 -16.79 -29.09 13.93
CA ARG A 201 -16.47 -29.69 12.63
C ARG A 201 -15.01 -29.54 12.21
N ALA A 202 -14.27 -28.52 12.66
CA ALA A 202 -12.93 -28.22 12.13
C ALA A 202 -11.79 -29.05 12.77
N GLY A 203 -12.02 -29.69 13.91
CA GLY A 203 -11.02 -30.53 14.60
C GLY A 203 -11.34 -32.02 14.63
N ARG A 204 -12.56 -32.43 14.27
CA ARG A 204 -12.84 -33.84 14.00
C ARG A 204 -12.40 -34.10 12.57
N ALA A 205 -11.13 -34.45 12.40
CA ALA A 205 -10.80 -35.37 11.32
C ALA A 205 -11.81 -36.52 11.45
N THR A 206 -12.76 -36.62 10.51
CA THR A 206 -13.62 -37.80 10.38
C THR A 206 -12.72 -38.92 9.87
N ALA A 207 -11.74 -39.32 10.68
CA ALA A 207 -10.94 -40.50 10.44
C ALA A 207 -11.94 -41.66 10.36
N PRO A 208 -12.02 -42.35 9.22
CA PRO A 208 -13.00 -43.42 9.04
C PRO A 208 -12.87 -44.44 10.17
N GLY A 209 -13.94 -44.68 10.91
CA GLY A 209 -13.93 -45.65 12.01
C GLY A 209 -13.47 -45.13 13.37
N LEU A 210 -13.10 -43.85 13.49
CA LEU A 210 -12.88 -43.21 14.79
C LEU A 210 -14.20 -43.00 15.53
N ILE A 211 -14.25 -43.52 16.75
CA ILE A 211 -15.34 -43.30 17.70
C ILE A 211 -14.76 -42.60 18.91
N HIS A 212 -15.27 -41.41 19.17
CA HIS A 212 -14.98 -40.68 20.40
C HIS A 212 -16.10 -40.95 21.39
N LEU A 213 -15.76 -41.56 22.52
CA LEU A 213 -16.69 -41.90 23.59
C LEU A 213 -16.39 -41.02 24.81
N PRO A 214 -17.17 -39.94 25.03
CA PRO A 214 -17.02 -39.11 26.22
C PRO A 214 -17.29 -39.96 27.47
N VAL A 215 -16.46 -39.82 28.51
CA VAL A 215 -16.59 -40.61 29.75
C VAL A 215 -17.96 -40.45 30.40
N ARG A 216 -18.54 -39.24 30.34
CA ARG A 216 -19.92 -38.97 30.83
C ARG A 216 -21.01 -39.78 30.11
N GLN A 217 -20.73 -40.29 28.92
CA GLN A 217 -21.67 -41.16 28.20
C GLN A 217 -21.63 -42.59 28.76
N LEU A 218 -20.50 -43.03 29.32
CA LEU A 218 -20.36 -44.36 29.94
C LEU A 218 -21.32 -44.53 31.12
N SER A 219 -21.55 -43.47 31.91
CA SER A 219 -22.50 -43.50 33.03
C SER A 219 -23.96 -43.68 32.61
N THR A 220 -24.28 -43.52 31.32
CA THR A 220 -25.64 -43.70 30.78
C THR A 220 -25.85 -45.07 30.15
N LEU A 221 -24.77 -45.84 29.94
CA LEU A 221 -24.85 -47.17 29.37
C LEU A 221 -25.21 -48.19 30.45
N PRO A 222 -26.00 -49.23 30.12
CA PRO A 222 -26.25 -50.33 31.04
C PRO A 222 -24.94 -50.96 31.49
N SER A 223 -24.75 -51.07 32.81
CA SER A 223 -23.62 -51.76 33.42
C SER A 223 -24.04 -53.08 34.05
N PHE A 224 -23.16 -54.07 34.01
CA PHE A 224 -23.32 -55.29 34.79
C PHE A 224 -22.75 -55.07 36.20
N LEU A 225 -23.51 -55.41 37.24
CA LEU A 225 -23.13 -55.23 38.66
C LEU A 225 -22.82 -53.77 39.08
N GLY A 226 -23.32 -52.77 38.35
CA GLY A 226 -23.27 -51.36 38.74
C GLY A 226 -21.94 -50.63 38.51
N GLY A 227 -20.95 -51.29 37.90
CA GLY A 227 -19.66 -50.70 37.55
C GLY A 227 -19.60 -50.22 36.10
N GLN A 228 -19.03 -49.04 35.85
CA GLN A 228 -18.75 -48.59 34.48
C GLN A 228 -17.55 -49.36 33.91
N ASP A 229 -17.72 -49.99 32.76
CA ASP A 229 -16.66 -50.72 32.07
C ASP A 229 -16.57 -50.32 30.60
N LEU A 230 -15.38 -49.86 30.17
CA LEU A 230 -15.10 -49.51 28.77
C LEU A 230 -15.31 -50.68 27.81
N PHE A 231 -14.91 -51.89 28.22
CA PHE A 231 -14.96 -53.05 27.34
C PHE A 231 -16.41 -53.50 27.12
N GLN A 232 -17.24 -53.37 28.14
CA GLN A 232 -18.69 -53.52 28.02
C GLN A 232 -19.30 -52.41 27.17
N ALA A 233 -18.90 -51.16 27.38
CA ALA A 233 -19.39 -50.02 26.59
C ALA A 233 -19.12 -50.21 25.09
N PHE A 234 -17.92 -50.68 24.74
CA PHE A 234 -17.57 -50.92 23.34
C PHE A 234 -18.33 -52.07 22.70
N GLN A 235 -18.84 -53.05 23.44
CA GLN A 235 -19.67 -54.13 22.87
C GLN A 235 -21.01 -53.63 22.31
N TRP A 236 -21.46 -52.43 22.71
CA TRP A 236 -22.60 -51.76 22.09
C TRP A 236 -22.29 -51.15 20.72
N LEU A 237 -21.01 -51.06 20.36
CA LEU A 237 -20.58 -50.53 19.07
C LEU A 237 -20.63 -51.61 17.98
N PRO A 238 -21.08 -51.27 16.76
CA PRO A 238 -21.13 -52.22 15.66
C PRO A 238 -19.73 -52.71 15.29
N GLY A 239 -19.59 -54.02 15.14
CA GLY A 239 -18.34 -54.68 14.80
C GLY A 239 -17.39 -54.88 15.98
N VAL A 240 -17.83 -54.64 17.21
CA VAL A 240 -17.10 -55.01 18.44
C VAL A 240 -17.84 -56.15 19.13
N ARG A 241 -17.12 -57.22 19.43
CA ARG A 241 -17.63 -58.39 20.14
C ARG A 241 -16.65 -58.78 21.23
N ARG A 242 -17.12 -59.48 22.24
CA ARG A 242 -16.24 -60.15 23.19
C ARG A 242 -15.68 -61.43 22.57
N SER A 243 -14.38 -61.67 22.75
CA SER A 243 -13.70 -62.88 22.27
C SER A 243 -13.95 -64.04 23.22
N GLY A 244 -15.08 -64.72 23.03
CA GLY A 244 -15.45 -65.93 23.78
C GLY A 244 -16.02 -65.69 25.18
N ALA A 245 -16.56 -66.76 25.78
CA ALA A 245 -17.24 -66.71 27.09
C ALA A 245 -16.29 -66.66 28.29
N LEU A 246 -15.02 -67.05 28.11
CA LEU A 246 -14.00 -67.09 29.16
C LEU A 246 -12.97 -65.97 29.04
N SER A 247 -12.71 -65.50 27.83
CA SER A 247 -11.81 -64.37 27.56
C SER A 247 -12.57 -63.05 27.65
N GLY A 248 -11.94 -62.04 28.25
CA GLY A 248 -12.47 -60.68 28.36
C GLY A 248 -12.04 -59.76 27.21
N GLY A 249 -11.19 -60.23 26.29
CA GLY A 249 -10.66 -59.42 25.21
C GLY A 249 -11.72 -59.06 24.16
N LEU A 250 -11.54 -57.95 23.48
CA LEU A 250 -12.43 -57.52 22.39
C LEU A 250 -11.96 -58.08 21.05
N SER A 251 -12.88 -58.64 20.27
CA SER A 251 -12.72 -58.89 18.85
C SER A 251 -13.37 -57.74 18.07
N ILE A 252 -12.57 -57.02 17.30
CA ILE A 252 -13.03 -55.88 16.50
C ILE A 252 -12.90 -56.23 15.02
N ARG A 253 -14.03 -56.22 14.30
CA ARG A 253 -14.15 -56.65 12.89
C ARG A 253 -13.63 -58.08 12.64
N GLY A 254 -13.76 -58.97 13.62
CA GLY A 254 -13.34 -60.37 13.53
C GLY A 254 -11.87 -60.63 13.83
N ALA A 255 -11.09 -59.60 14.16
CA ALA A 255 -9.72 -59.76 14.60
C ALA A 255 -9.61 -60.37 16.01
N SER A 256 -8.50 -61.02 16.29
CA SER A 256 -8.21 -61.57 17.61
C SER A 256 -7.86 -60.45 18.62
N PRO A 257 -8.13 -60.61 19.93
CA PRO A 257 -7.90 -59.56 20.92
C PRO A 257 -6.47 -59.02 21.02
N ASP A 258 -5.49 -59.86 20.71
CA ASP A 258 -4.06 -59.55 20.62
C ASP A 258 -3.71 -58.62 19.45
N GLN A 259 -4.63 -58.40 18.51
CA GLN A 259 -4.43 -57.50 17.37
C GLN A 259 -4.94 -56.08 17.60
N ASN A 260 -5.47 -55.79 18.80
CA ASN A 260 -5.86 -54.44 19.22
C ASN A 260 -4.74 -53.76 20.02
N LEU A 261 -4.49 -52.48 19.76
CA LEU A 261 -3.64 -51.62 20.58
C LEU A 261 -4.49 -50.96 21.66
N TYR A 262 -4.01 -50.96 22.90
CA TYR A 262 -4.61 -50.18 23.99
C TYR A 262 -3.54 -49.25 24.52
N LEU A 263 -3.85 -47.96 24.59
CA LEU A 263 -2.98 -46.90 25.05
C LEU A 263 -3.64 -46.21 26.25
N LEU A 264 -2.82 -45.80 27.21
CA LEU A 264 -3.20 -44.90 28.29
C LEU A 264 -2.17 -43.79 28.33
N ASP A 265 -2.59 -42.55 28.06
CA ASP A 265 -1.70 -41.39 27.92
C ASP A 265 -0.53 -41.65 26.96
N GLY A 266 -0.80 -42.40 25.88
CA GLY A 266 0.17 -42.80 24.85
C GLY A 266 1.02 -44.03 25.21
N ALA A 267 0.94 -44.55 26.44
CA ALA A 267 1.68 -45.74 26.86
C ALA A 267 0.89 -47.04 26.57
N PRO A 268 1.52 -48.07 25.97
CA PRO A 268 0.83 -49.32 25.64
C PRO A 268 0.49 -50.15 26.88
N ILE A 269 -0.77 -50.59 26.95
CA ILE A 269 -1.27 -51.53 27.96
C ILE A 269 -1.51 -52.89 27.29
N TYR A 270 -0.77 -53.90 27.74
CA TYR A 270 -0.87 -55.25 27.22
C TYR A 270 -1.91 -56.06 27.99
N HIS A 271 -2.77 -56.75 27.25
CA HIS A 271 -3.82 -57.61 27.80
C HIS A 271 -4.62 -56.96 28.95
N PRO A 272 -5.21 -55.76 28.76
CA PRO A 272 -6.03 -55.08 29.78
C PRO A 272 -7.36 -55.78 30.06
N TRP A 273 -7.51 -57.06 29.69
CA TRP A 273 -8.65 -57.88 30.01
C TRP A 273 -8.19 -59.06 30.87
N HIS A 274 -9.08 -59.51 31.74
CA HIS A 274 -8.85 -60.67 32.57
C HIS A 274 -9.94 -61.73 32.33
N ALA A 275 -9.78 -62.90 32.95
CA ALA A 275 -10.77 -63.97 32.87
C ALA A 275 -12.14 -63.44 33.32
N PHE A 276 -13.19 -63.78 32.57
CA PHE A 276 -14.58 -63.40 32.80
C PHE A 276 -14.94 -61.90 32.71
N SER A 277 -13.97 -60.98 32.67
CA SER A 277 -14.19 -59.52 32.54
C SER A 277 -15.20 -58.93 33.53
N LEU A 278 -15.27 -59.48 34.75
CA LEU A 278 -16.22 -59.09 35.79
C LEU A 278 -15.96 -57.71 36.41
N VAL A 279 -14.75 -57.16 36.27
CA VAL A 279 -14.38 -55.82 36.72
C VAL A 279 -13.66 -55.12 35.58
N SER A 280 -13.74 -53.79 35.52
CA SER A 280 -12.96 -53.07 34.52
C SER A 280 -11.52 -52.95 34.98
N THR A 281 -10.56 -53.21 34.09
CA THR A 281 -9.13 -52.92 34.32
C THR A 281 -8.89 -51.40 34.39
N PHE A 282 -9.80 -50.62 33.82
CA PHE A 282 -9.69 -49.18 33.75
C PHE A 282 -10.66 -48.50 34.72
N GLN A 283 -10.16 -47.54 35.48
CA GLN A 283 -11.00 -46.68 36.32
C GLN A 283 -11.60 -45.56 35.45
N THR A 284 -12.78 -45.78 34.87
CA THR A 284 -13.38 -44.87 33.88
C THR A 284 -13.48 -43.41 34.35
N ASN A 285 -13.65 -43.18 35.66
CA ASN A 285 -13.74 -41.85 36.26
C ASN A 285 -12.44 -41.04 36.21
N THR A 286 -11.29 -41.66 35.91
CA THR A 286 -10.00 -40.94 35.81
C THR A 286 -9.75 -40.40 34.42
N PHE A 287 -10.50 -40.85 33.41
CA PHE A 287 -10.29 -40.42 32.03
C PHE A 287 -11.06 -39.14 31.72
N ARG A 288 -10.47 -38.32 30.85
CA ARG A 288 -11.15 -37.15 30.28
C ARG A 288 -11.99 -37.55 29.08
N ASP A 289 -11.37 -38.28 28.16
CA ASP A 289 -11.94 -38.73 26.89
C ASP A 289 -11.40 -40.14 26.58
N VAL A 290 -12.13 -40.88 25.75
CA VAL A 290 -11.72 -42.20 25.24
C VAL A 290 -11.97 -42.23 23.75
N GLU A 291 -10.96 -42.64 23.00
CA GLU A 291 -11.03 -42.76 21.55
C GLU A 291 -10.80 -44.22 21.12
N LEU A 292 -11.61 -44.69 20.16
CA LEU A 292 -11.49 -46.02 19.57
C LEU A 292 -11.49 -45.90 18.05
N TYR A 293 -10.36 -46.21 17.43
CA TYR A 293 -10.24 -46.45 16.01
C TYR A 293 -10.59 -47.89 15.68
N ARG A 294 -11.76 -48.12 15.07
CA ARG A 294 -12.14 -49.45 14.53
C ARG A 294 -11.55 -49.66 13.14
N GLY A 295 -10.23 -49.67 13.05
CA GLY A 295 -9.45 -49.69 11.79
C GLY A 295 -9.16 -48.29 11.25
N ALA A 296 -8.40 -48.22 10.15
CA ALA A 296 -7.95 -46.97 9.49
C ALA A 296 -7.38 -45.91 10.46
N PHE A 297 -6.67 -46.39 11.49
CA PHE A 297 -5.95 -45.55 12.44
C PHE A 297 -4.70 -44.93 11.79
N PRO A 298 -4.22 -43.78 12.30
CA PRO A 298 -2.99 -43.15 11.83
C PRO A 298 -1.78 -44.10 11.82
N ALA A 299 -0.84 -43.85 10.90
CA ALA A 299 0.34 -44.70 10.70
C ALA A 299 1.27 -44.77 11.93
N GLU A 300 1.19 -43.80 12.85
CA GLU A 300 1.95 -43.78 14.12
C GLU A 300 1.61 -44.95 15.04
N TYR A 301 0.40 -45.52 14.94
CA TYR A 301 -0.04 -46.68 15.72
C TYR A 301 0.28 -48.01 15.05
N GLY A 302 1.35 -48.06 14.25
CA GLY A 302 1.79 -49.25 13.53
C GLY A 302 1.98 -50.50 14.41
N GLY A 303 2.06 -51.67 13.77
CA GLY A 303 2.32 -52.94 14.47
C GLY A 303 1.08 -53.63 15.06
N ARG A 304 -0.12 -53.09 14.84
CA ARG A 304 -1.41 -53.76 15.10
C ARG A 304 -2.26 -53.80 13.83
N LEU A 305 -3.20 -54.75 13.78
CA LEU A 305 -3.95 -55.07 12.56
C LEU A 305 -5.44 -54.69 12.64
N ALA A 306 -5.98 -54.45 13.84
CA ALA A 306 -7.41 -54.40 14.06
C ALA A 306 -7.95 -53.05 14.54
N SER A 307 -7.42 -52.54 15.65
CA SER A 307 -7.92 -51.32 16.28
C SER A 307 -6.89 -50.66 17.19
N VAL A 308 -7.16 -49.40 17.52
CA VAL A 308 -6.40 -48.62 18.50
C VAL A 308 -7.39 -47.96 19.45
N MET A 309 -7.20 -48.19 20.75
CA MET A 309 -7.88 -47.47 21.82
C MET A 309 -6.87 -46.56 22.53
N SER A 310 -7.24 -45.31 22.78
CA SER A 310 -6.41 -44.32 23.50
C SER A 310 -7.23 -43.44 24.43
#